data_AF-A0A8J8PL77-F1
#
_entry.id   AF-A0A8J8PL77-F1
#
_cell.length_a   1.000
_cell.length_b   1.000
_cell.length_c   1.000
_cell.angle_alpha   90.00
_cell.angle_beta   90.00
_cell.angle_gamma   90.00
#
_symmetry.space_group_name_H-M   'P 1'
#
loop_
_entity.id
_entity.type
_entity.pdbx_description
1 polymer ?
#
loop_
_entity_poly.entity_id
_entity_poly.type
_entity_poly.pdbx_seq_one_letter_code
_entity_poly.pdbx_strand_id
1 'polypeptide(L)'
;ITISSSNNFRNVSITPKYTYYYLIKINSNIPVLLNVNGNLTLTNKPIWVVQNSNINLVNYTYYISSGERLVVNNTYPSLPIIVKSPMTINVGFIKQYRVEINSTQTVIGAVNGQKLQFNGTNWIPQGSQISLKINLPIYEQGKFIGTYNVSPGEKIVVNGPIYEKLVVYPNYYFIIAIVILIVLGVAIIISLRKRK
;
A
#
# COMPACT_ATOMS: atom_id res chain seq x y z
N ILE A 1 -30.85 39.08 -24.50
CA ILE A 1 -30.51 40.20 -25.40
C ILE A 1 -31.77 41.04 -25.54
N THR A 2 -31.74 42.33 -25.23
CA THR A 2 -32.88 43.25 -25.43
C THR A 2 -32.51 44.18 -26.58
N ILE A 3 -33.32 44.19 -27.64
CA ILE A 3 -33.09 45.02 -28.84
C ILE A 3 -34.32 45.91 -29.00
N SER A 4 -34.13 47.22 -28.98
CA SER A 4 -35.12 48.21 -29.38
C SER A 4 -34.75 48.79 -30.74
N SER A 5 -35.71 48.82 -31.67
CA SER A 5 -35.51 49.26 -33.05
C SER A 5 -35.60 50.79 -33.17
N SER A 6 -34.68 51.39 -33.93
CA SER A 6 -34.85 52.72 -34.51
C SER A 6 -34.43 52.71 -35.98
N ASN A 7 -35.07 53.56 -36.78
CA ASN A 7 -35.22 53.50 -38.24
C ASN A 7 -33.96 53.71 -39.11
N ASN A 8 -32.74 53.46 -38.62
CA ASN A 8 -31.55 53.58 -39.46
C ASN A 8 -30.61 52.42 -39.19
N PHE A 9 -30.26 51.66 -40.24
CA PHE A 9 -29.37 50.51 -40.17
C PHE A 9 -28.02 50.93 -39.57
N ARG A 10 -27.86 50.70 -38.26
CA ARG A 10 -26.57 50.79 -37.58
C ARG A 10 -25.91 49.42 -37.71
N ASN A 11 -24.63 49.40 -38.10
CA ASN A 11 -23.80 48.21 -37.99
C ASN A 11 -23.81 47.77 -36.53
N VAL A 12 -24.40 46.60 -36.25
CA VAL A 12 -24.42 46.00 -34.91
C VAL A 12 -23.21 45.07 -34.83
N SER A 13 -22.16 45.50 -34.13
CA SER A 13 -21.04 44.61 -33.79
C SER A 13 -21.44 43.74 -32.60
N ILE A 14 -21.74 42.47 -32.87
CA ILE A 14 -21.97 41.47 -31.83
C ILE A 14 -20.64 40.79 -31.53
N THR A 15 -20.12 40.95 -30.31
CA THR A 15 -18.98 40.17 -29.81
C THR A 15 -19.51 39.06 -28.90
N PRO A 16 -19.71 37.85 -29.41
CA PRO A 16 -20.14 36.72 -28.58
C PRO A 16 -19.07 36.36 -27.55
N LYS A 17 -19.50 36.10 -26.31
CA LYS A 17 -18.65 35.48 -25.28
C LYS A 17 -18.81 33.98 -25.39
N TYR A 18 -17.71 33.29 -25.68
CA TYR A 18 -17.67 31.83 -25.75
C TYR A 18 -16.93 31.24 -24.55
N THR A 19 -17.30 30.02 -24.18
CA THR A 19 -16.55 29.20 -23.23
C THR A 19 -16.20 27.89 -23.91
N TYR A 20 -14.92 27.58 -23.97
CA TYR A 20 -14.46 26.33 -24.57
C TYR A 20 -14.59 25.18 -23.58
N TYR A 21 -15.04 24.05 -24.09
CA TYR A 21 -15.03 22.77 -23.39
C TYR A 21 -14.09 21.83 -24.13
N TYR A 22 -13.26 21.11 -23.37
CA TYR A 22 -12.37 20.10 -23.90
C TYR A 22 -12.78 18.73 -23.41
N LEU A 23 -12.76 17.76 -24.32
CA LEU A 23 -13.07 16.36 -24.00
C LEU A 23 -11.85 15.73 -23.33
N ILE A 24 -12.05 15.22 -22.12
CA ILE A 24 -11.03 14.50 -21.34
C ILE A 24 -11.44 13.04 -21.28
N LYS A 25 -10.65 12.17 -21.92
CA LYS A 25 -10.85 10.72 -21.87
C LYS A 25 -10.19 10.16 -20.62
N ILE A 26 -10.91 9.36 -19.85
CA ILE A 26 -10.38 8.67 -18.68
C ILE A 26 -10.13 7.22 -19.06
N ASN A 27 -8.88 6.88 -19.35
CA ASN A 27 -8.49 5.51 -19.66
C ASN A 27 -8.17 4.77 -18.36
N SER A 28 -9.19 4.10 -17.83
CA SER A 28 -9.14 3.40 -16.56
C SER A 28 -10.10 2.22 -16.59
N ASN A 29 -9.65 1.05 -16.14
CA ASN A 29 -10.48 -0.16 -16.09
C ASN A 29 -11.57 -0.07 -15.02
N ILE A 30 -11.41 0.82 -14.04
CA ILE A 30 -12.33 1.05 -12.91
C ILE A 30 -12.62 2.57 -12.85
N PRO A 31 -13.81 3.01 -12.41
CA PRO A 31 -14.04 4.44 -12.16
C PRO A 31 -12.93 5.07 -11.31
N VAL A 32 -12.69 6.37 -11.46
CA VAL A 32 -11.75 7.12 -10.61
C VAL A 32 -12.43 8.38 -10.09
N LEU A 33 -12.11 8.76 -8.85
CA LEU A 33 -12.65 9.96 -8.24
C LEU A 33 -11.79 11.16 -8.60
N LEU A 34 -12.29 11.99 -9.51
CA LEU A 34 -11.64 13.22 -9.94
C LEU A 34 -12.23 14.42 -9.22
N ASN A 35 -11.39 15.36 -8.82
CA ASN A 35 -11.80 16.70 -8.44
C ASN A 35 -11.59 17.62 -9.64
N VAL A 36 -12.70 18.06 -10.26
CA VAL A 36 -12.71 18.98 -11.41
C VAL A 36 -13.18 20.34 -10.92
N ASN A 37 -12.24 21.25 -10.71
CA ASN A 37 -12.49 22.61 -10.23
C ASN A 37 -13.40 22.70 -8.98
N GLY A 38 -13.19 21.81 -8.01
CA GLY A 38 -13.96 21.72 -6.77
C GLY A 38 -15.09 20.68 -6.78
N ASN A 39 -15.48 20.17 -7.97
CA ASN A 39 -16.54 19.18 -8.10
C ASN A 39 -15.99 17.76 -8.17
N LEU A 40 -16.41 16.91 -7.23
CA LEU A 40 -16.04 15.50 -7.21
C LEU A 40 -16.86 14.69 -8.23
N THR A 41 -16.19 13.96 -9.10
CA THR A 41 -16.81 13.14 -10.15
C THR A 41 -16.17 11.76 -10.16
N LEU A 42 -16.96 10.70 -9.93
CA LEU A 42 -16.54 9.31 -10.03
C LEU A 42 -16.82 8.79 -11.45
N THR A 43 -15.79 8.57 -12.27
CA THR A 43 -16.00 8.18 -13.67
C THR A 43 -14.82 7.41 -14.27
N ASN A 44 -15.12 6.53 -15.24
CA ASN A 44 -14.16 5.99 -16.23
C ASN A 44 -14.61 6.29 -17.67
N LYS A 45 -15.52 7.24 -17.83
CA LYS A 45 -16.05 7.68 -19.12
C LYS A 45 -15.47 9.05 -19.48
N PRO A 46 -15.44 9.41 -20.78
CA PRO A 46 -15.05 10.74 -21.19
C PRO A 46 -15.94 11.80 -20.56
N ILE A 47 -15.34 12.93 -20.16
CA ILE A 47 -16.05 14.08 -19.59
C ILE A 47 -15.69 15.35 -20.35
N TRP A 48 -16.67 16.25 -20.50
CA TRP A 48 -16.42 17.58 -21.04
C TRP A 48 -16.07 18.53 -19.89
N VAL A 49 -14.92 19.16 -19.99
CA VAL A 49 -14.38 20.02 -18.94
C VAL A 49 -14.12 21.41 -19.50
N VAL A 50 -14.52 22.44 -18.75
CA VAL A 50 -14.29 23.84 -19.12
C VAL A 50 -12.79 24.10 -19.24
N GLN A 51 -12.38 24.84 -20.27
CA GLN A 51 -11.00 25.28 -20.43
C GLN A 51 -10.48 25.96 -19.14
N ASN A 52 -9.20 25.72 -18.83
CA ASN A 52 -8.51 26.21 -17.63
C ASN A 52 -9.02 25.63 -16.29
N SER A 53 -9.90 24.62 -16.31
CA SER A 53 -10.24 23.87 -15.10
C SER A 53 -9.03 23.11 -14.57
N ASN A 54 -8.91 23.03 -13.25
CA ASN A 54 -7.97 22.13 -12.58
C ASN A 54 -8.60 20.74 -12.47
N ILE A 55 -7.85 19.71 -12.87
CA ILE A 55 -8.20 18.32 -12.62
C ILE A 55 -7.16 17.74 -11.66
N ASN A 56 -7.66 17.20 -10.55
CA ASN A 56 -6.86 16.42 -9.62
C ASN A 56 -7.49 15.03 -9.42
N LEU A 57 -6.65 14.03 -9.15
CA LEU A 57 -7.13 12.72 -8.74
C LEU A 57 -7.19 12.68 -7.21
N VAL A 58 -8.35 12.31 -6.67
CA VAL A 58 -8.49 12.04 -5.25
C VAL A 58 -8.04 10.60 -5.01
N ASN A 59 -7.11 10.40 -4.08
CA ASN A 59 -6.64 9.07 -3.73
C ASN A 59 -7.84 8.22 -3.26
N TYR A 60 -8.17 7.21 -4.06
CA TYR A 60 -9.33 6.35 -3.83
C TYR A 60 -8.88 4.90 -3.85
N THR A 61 -9.25 4.16 -2.81
CA THR A 61 -8.93 2.74 -2.65
C THR A 61 -10.16 1.90 -2.93
N TYR A 62 -10.03 0.92 -3.83
CA TYR A 62 -11.11 -0.01 -4.17
C TYR A 62 -10.91 -1.33 -3.43
N TYR A 63 -11.78 -1.66 -2.49
CA TYR A 63 -11.77 -2.96 -1.83
C TYR A 63 -12.52 -3.97 -2.69
N ILE A 64 -11.81 -5.00 -3.17
CA ILE A 64 -12.41 -6.12 -3.91
C ILE A 64 -13.02 -7.11 -2.91
N SER A 65 -12.32 -7.34 -1.80
CA SER A 65 -12.75 -8.18 -0.68
C SER A 65 -12.10 -7.68 0.62
N SER A 66 -12.35 -8.34 1.74
CA SER A 66 -11.69 -8.02 3.02
C SER A 66 -10.16 -8.21 2.97
N GLY A 67 -9.65 -9.02 2.05
CA GLY A 67 -8.22 -9.33 1.89
C GLY A 67 -7.56 -8.68 0.67
N GLU A 68 -8.31 -8.00 -0.19
CA GLU A 68 -7.84 -7.54 -1.49
C GLU A 68 -8.28 -6.10 -1.78
N ARG A 69 -7.34 -5.28 -2.25
CA ARG A 69 -7.66 -3.92 -2.71
C ARG A 69 -6.86 -3.52 -3.94
N LEU A 70 -7.38 -2.55 -4.68
CA LEU A 70 -6.68 -1.82 -5.72
C LEU A 70 -6.46 -0.39 -5.25
N VAL A 71 -5.24 0.09 -5.40
CA VAL A 71 -4.88 1.49 -5.16
C VAL A 71 -4.31 2.09 -6.43
N VAL A 72 -4.51 3.39 -6.61
CA VAL A 72 -3.91 4.08 -7.74
C VAL A 72 -2.39 4.07 -7.56
N ASN A 73 -1.69 3.61 -8.59
CA ASN A 73 -0.24 3.53 -8.62
C ASN A 73 0.37 4.72 -9.34
N ASN A 74 -0.18 5.08 -10.51
CA ASN A 74 0.33 6.17 -11.31
C ASN A 74 -0.76 6.79 -12.20
N THR A 75 -0.44 7.97 -12.71
CA THR A 75 -1.27 8.68 -13.68
C THR A 75 -0.39 9.26 -14.79
N TYR A 76 -0.91 9.25 -16.01
CA TYR A 76 -0.28 9.92 -17.15
C TYR A 76 -1.34 10.69 -17.98
N PRO A 77 -1.23 12.02 -18.12
CA PRO A 77 -0.21 12.88 -17.48
C PRO A 77 -0.31 12.86 -15.95
N SER A 78 0.79 13.21 -15.28
CA SER A 78 0.82 13.30 -13.82
C SER A 78 -0.11 14.41 -13.35
N LEU A 79 -0.98 14.09 -12.38
CA LEU A 79 -1.95 15.02 -11.80
C LEU A 79 -1.37 15.73 -10.56
N PRO A 80 -1.79 16.98 -10.26
CA PRO A 80 -2.85 17.75 -10.91
C PRO A 80 -2.44 18.41 -12.24
N ILE A 81 -3.42 18.70 -13.09
CA ILE A 81 -3.22 19.38 -14.39
C ILE A 81 -4.24 20.49 -14.64
N ILE A 82 -3.90 21.40 -15.56
CA ILE A 82 -4.81 22.43 -16.08
C ILE A 82 -5.24 22.04 -17.50
N VAL A 83 -6.54 22.07 -17.75
CA VAL A 83 -7.11 21.69 -19.05
C VAL A 83 -6.88 22.80 -20.08
N LYS A 84 -5.95 22.57 -21.02
CA LYS A 84 -5.65 23.51 -22.12
C LYS A 84 -6.06 22.98 -23.51
N SER A 85 -6.29 21.69 -23.63
CA SER A 85 -6.66 21.00 -24.87
C SER A 85 -7.30 19.65 -24.54
N PRO A 86 -7.92 18.96 -25.51
CA PRO A 86 -8.39 17.59 -25.32
C PRO A 86 -7.23 16.65 -24.97
N MET A 87 -7.45 15.72 -24.03
CA MET A 87 -6.41 14.79 -23.62
C MET A 87 -6.98 13.48 -23.07
N THR A 88 -6.09 12.50 -22.90
CA THR A 88 -6.40 11.24 -22.23
C THR A 88 -5.61 11.15 -20.93
N ILE A 89 -6.30 10.90 -19.82
CA ILE A 89 -5.70 10.56 -18.53
C ILE A 89 -5.71 9.04 -18.41
N ASN A 90 -4.53 8.45 -18.39
CA ASN A 90 -4.34 7.03 -18.10
C ASN A 90 -4.14 6.87 -16.60
N VAL A 91 -4.85 5.93 -15.99
CA VAL A 91 -4.72 5.63 -14.56
C VAL A 91 -4.31 4.18 -14.38
N GLY A 92 -3.12 3.99 -13.80
CA GLY A 92 -2.61 2.67 -13.45
C GLY A 92 -2.98 2.31 -12.01
N PHE A 93 -3.37 1.07 -11.78
CA PHE A 93 -3.65 0.53 -10.45
C PHE A 93 -2.64 -0.56 -10.08
N ILE A 94 -2.43 -0.74 -8.79
CA ILE A 94 -1.69 -1.87 -8.24
C ILE A 94 -2.59 -2.65 -7.29
N LYS A 95 -2.62 -3.98 -7.49
CA LYS A 95 -3.32 -4.90 -6.60
C LYS A 95 -2.49 -5.11 -5.35
N GLN A 96 -3.13 -5.00 -4.20
CA GLN A 96 -2.54 -5.20 -2.89
C GLN A 96 -3.34 -6.25 -2.11
N TYR A 97 -2.61 -7.05 -1.34
CA TYR A 97 -3.18 -8.04 -0.45
C TYR A 97 -2.98 -7.62 1.01
N ARG A 98 -3.97 -7.96 1.84
CA ARG A 98 -3.91 -7.79 3.28
C ARG A 98 -2.93 -8.80 3.87
N VAL A 99 -1.89 -8.29 4.53
CA VAL A 99 -0.90 -9.08 5.29
C VAL A 99 -1.08 -8.71 6.75
N GLU A 100 -1.56 -9.65 7.55
CA GLU A 100 -1.83 -9.47 8.97
C GLU A 100 -0.86 -10.32 9.81
N ILE A 101 -0.05 -9.65 10.63
CA ILE A 101 0.89 -10.32 11.53
C ILE A 101 0.46 -10.07 12.97
N ASN A 102 -0.03 -11.13 13.62
CA ASN A 102 -0.40 -11.11 15.02
C ASN A 102 0.80 -11.50 15.88
N SER A 103 1.36 -10.53 16.59
CA SER A 103 2.51 -10.73 17.45
C SER A 103 2.54 -9.70 18.56
N THR A 104 2.81 -10.15 19.78
CA THR A 104 3.10 -9.27 20.93
C THR A 104 4.50 -8.65 20.82
N GLN A 105 5.43 -9.36 20.18
CA GLN A 105 6.78 -8.89 19.93
C GLN A 105 6.85 -8.08 18.64
N THR A 106 7.78 -7.13 18.57
CA THR A 106 7.98 -6.33 17.36
C THR A 106 8.50 -7.20 16.22
N VAL A 107 7.75 -7.22 15.11
CA VAL A 107 8.12 -7.91 13.89
C VAL A 107 8.56 -6.86 12.87
N ILE A 108 9.82 -6.94 12.46
CA ILE A 108 10.38 -6.10 11.42
C ILE A 108 10.53 -6.96 10.18
N GLY A 109 10.10 -6.47 9.03
CA GLY A 109 10.32 -7.13 7.76
C GLY A 109 10.91 -6.21 6.73
N ALA A 110 11.06 -6.73 5.52
CA ALA A 110 11.41 -5.93 4.37
C ALA A 110 10.41 -6.22 3.25
N VAL A 111 9.87 -5.19 2.60
CA VAL A 111 9.09 -5.32 1.37
C VAL A 111 9.98 -4.85 0.23
N ASN A 112 10.33 -5.75 -0.68
CA ASN A 112 11.22 -5.43 -1.81
C ASN A 112 12.53 -4.70 -1.37
N GLY A 113 13.06 -5.09 -0.20
CA GLY A 113 14.29 -4.53 0.39
C GLY A 113 14.09 -3.34 1.34
N GLN A 114 12.91 -2.70 1.39
CA GLN A 114 12.63 -1.61 2.33
C GLN A 114 12.14 -2.13 3.67
N LYS A 115 12.83 -1.77 4.76
CA LYS A 115 12.47 -2.20 6.12
C LYS A 115 11.18 -1.54 6.59
N LEU A 116 10.26 -2.34 7.11
CA LEU A 116 8.97 -1.90 7.62
C LEU A 116 8.62 -2.70 8.89
N GLN A 117 7.86 -2.09 9.79
CA GLN A 117 7.24 -2.80 10.90
C GLN A 117 5.98 -3.51 10.42
N PHE A 118 5.81 -4.77 10.81
CA PHE A 118 4.77 -5.65 10.28
C PHE A 118 3.64 -5.98 11.26
N ASN A 119 3.76 -5.60 12.54
CA ASN A 119 2.70 -5.84 13.53
C ASN A 119 1.36 -5.28 13.06
N GLY A 120 0.30 -6.10 13.16
CA GLY A 120 -1.03 -5.72 12.73
C GLY A 120 -1.23 -5.90 11.22
N THR A 121 -2.02 -5.01 10.62
CA THR A 121 -2.42 -5.11 9.21
C THR A 121 -1.57 -4.20 8.32
N ASN A 122 -0.97 -4.79 7.29
CA ASN A 122 -0.27 -4.11 6.22
C ASN A 122 -0.87 -4.48 4.87
N TRP A 123 -0.80 -3.58 3.89
CA TRP A 123 -1.29 -3.83 2.54
C TRP A 123 -0.13 -3.84 1.58
N ILE A 124 0.19 -5.02 1.06
CA ILE A 124 1.42 -5.26 0.32
C ILE A 124 1.10 -5.53 -1.15
N PRO A 125 1.81 -4.92 -2.11
CA PRO A 125 1.61 -5.19 -3.52
C PRO A 125 1.78 -6.66 -3.87
N GLN A 126 0.90 -7.16 -4.74
CA GLN A 126 1.01 -8.49 -5.32
C GLN A 126 2.40 -8.75 -5.90
N GLY A 127 2.94 -9.94 -5.65
CA GLY A 127 4.25 -10.38 -6.12
C GLY A 127 5.43 -9.85 -5.29
N SER A 128 5.20 -8.99 -4.31
CA SER A 128 6.28 -8.52 -3.43
C SER A 128 6.83 -9.66 -2.58
N GLN A 129 8.13 -9.63 -2.33
CA GLN A 129 8.78 -10.53 -1.39
C GLN A 129 8.85 -9.88 -0.02
N ILE A 130 8.38 -10.59 1.01
CA ILE A 130 8.49 -10.17 2.41
C ILE A 130 9.32 -11.17 3.20
N SER A 131 10.02 -10.70 4.23
CA SER A 131 10.66 -11.57 5.22
C SER A 131 10.29 -11.10 6.61
N LEU A 132 9.78 -11.96 7.48
CA LEU A 132 9.37 -11.59 8.83
C LEU A 132 10.50 -11.88 9.80
N LYS A 133 11.09 -10.85 10.41
CA LYS A 133 12.19 -10.98 11.38
C LYS A 133 11.73 -10.53 12.74
N ILE A 134 12.24 -11.21 13.76
CA ILE A 134 11.99 -10.89 15.16
C ILE A 134 13.30 -10.97 15.93
N ASN A 135 13.42 -10.13 16.94
CA ASN A 135 14.48 -10.21 17.93
C ASN A 135 13.95 -10.93 19.18
N LEU A 136 14.43 -12.15 19.42
CA LEU A 136 14.09 -12.94 20.61
C LEU A 136 15.34 -13.15 21.47
N PRO A 137 15.19 -13.25 22.80
CA PRO A 137 16.26 -13.74 23.66
C PRO A 137 16.74 -15.14 23.23
N ILE A 138 18.02 -15.45 23.46
CA ILE A 138 18.66 -16.70 23.02
C ILE A 138 18.04 -17.99 23.59
N TYR A 139 17.33 -17.89 24.71
CA TYR A 139 16.62 -18.99 25.37
C TYR A 139 15.20 -19.21 24.82
N GLU A 140 14.78 -18.41 23.83
CA GLU A 140 13.50 -18.54 23.14
C GLU A 140 13.71 -18.82 21.64
N GLN A 141 12.71 -19.45 21.04
CA GLN A 141 12.57 -19.58 19.60
C GLN A 141 11.15 -19.19 19.19
N GLY A 142 11.02 -18.67 17.97
CA GLY A 142 9.74 -18.24 17.42
C GLY A 142 9.44 -18.95 16.11
N LYS A 143 8.16 -19.19 15.86
CA LYS A 143 7.64 -19.62 14.57
C LYS A 143 6.40 -18.80 14.23
N PHE A 144 6.30 -18.35 12.99
CA PHE A 144 5.06 -17.78 12.47
C PHE A 144 4.15 -18.92 12.03
N ILE A 145 2.92 -18.95 12.54
CA ILE A 145 1.93 -19.99 12.26
C ILE A 145 0.70 -19.33 11.65
N GLY A 146 0.23 -19.86 10.53
CA GLY A 146 -0.84 -19.25 9.75
C GLY A 146 -0.86 -19.75 8.30
N THR A 147 -0.86 -18.82 7.35
CA THR A 147 -0.98 -19.11 5.92
C THR A 147 0.20 -19.93 5.39
N TYR A 148 1.44 -19.59 5.77
CA TYR A 148 2.66 -20.21 5.25
C TYR A 148 3.47 -20.97 6.30
N ASN A 149 3.24 -20.75 7.59
CA ASN A 149 3.92 -21.47 8.69
C ASN A 149 5.45 -21.36 8.65
N VAL A 150 5.98 -20.12 8.62
CA VAL A 150 7.40 -19.85 8.37
C VAL A 150 8.25 -19.64 9.62
N SER A 151 9.53 -19.95 9.51
CA SER A 151 10.54 -19.55 10.50
C SER A 151 10.91 -18.06 10.33
N PRO A 152 11.30 -17.36 11.41
CA PRO A 152 11.80 -16.00 11.31
C PRO A 152 12.94 -15.85 10.30
N GLY A 153 12.82 -14.88 9.39
CA GLY A 153 13.79 -14.58 8.34
C GLY A 153 13.52 -15.26 7.00
N GLU A 154 12.61 -16.24 6.94
CA GLU A 154 12.20 -16.86 5.67
C GLU A 154 11.47 -15.85 4.77
N LYS A 155 11.57 -16.06 3.46
CA LYS A 155 10.95 -15.21 2.44
C LYS A 155 9.58 -15.77 2.04
N ILE A 156 8.58 -14.89 1.98
CA ILE A 156 7.23 -15.18 1.50
C ILE A 156 6.94 -14.29 0.29
N VAL A 157 6.34 -14.85 -0.76
CA VAL A 157 5.82 -14.08 -1.91
C VAL A 157 4.34 -13.77 -1.67
N VAL A 158 3.96 -12.50 -1.80
CA VAL A 158 2.58 -12.06 -1.55
C VAL A 158 1.72 -12.24 -2.81
N ASN A 159 1.08 -13.41 -2.93
CA ASN A 159 0.15 -13.71 -4.03
C ASN A 159 -1.33 -13.81 -3.58
N GLY A 160 -1.59 -13.60 -2.29
CA GLY A 160 -2.90 -13.69 -1.66
C GLY A 160 -2.89 -13.00 -0.31
N PRO A 161 -4.05 -12.88 0.36
CA PRO A 161 -4.12 -12.44 1.75
C PRO A 161 -3.28 -13.37 2.64
N ILE A 162 -2.55 -12.78 3.59
CA ILE A 162 -1.66 -13.52 4.49
C ILE A 162 -2.09 -13.22 5.93
N TYR A 163 -2.21 -14.27 6.73
CA TYR A 163 -2.32 -14.17 8.17
C TYR A 163 -1.22 -15.01 8.81
N GLU A 164 -0.43 -14.42 9.69
CA GLU A 164 0.58 -15.13 10.48
C GLU A 164 0.49 -14.72 11.94
N LYS A 165 0.58 -15.70 12.84
CA LYS A 165 0.68 -15.47 14.27
C LYS A 165 2.04 -15.93 14.76
N LEU A 166 2.78 -15.05 15.42
CA LEU A 166 4.00 -15.47 16.11
C LEU A 166 3.65 -16.35 17.32
N VAL A 167 4.23 -17.54 17.36
CA VAL A 167 4.24 -18.41 18.53
C VAL A 167 5.68 -18.53 19.02
N VAL A 168 5.89 -18.21 20.29
CA VAL A 168 7.20 -18.28 20.96
C VAL A 168 7.21 -19.45 21.92
N TYR A 169 8.32 -20.18 21.97
CA TYR A 169 8.52 -21.33 22.85
C TYR A 169 9.98 -21.43 23.34
N PRO A 170 10.25 -22.18 24.42
CA PRO A 170 11.61 -22.33 24.94
C PRO A 170 12.56 -22.98 23.95
N ASN A 171 13.78 -22.46 23.87
CA ASN A 171 14.88 -23.06 23.11
C ASN A 171 15.52 -24.20 23.93
N TYR A 172 14.98 -25.41 23.82
CA TYR A 172 15.48 -26.56 24.59
C TYR A 172 16.95 -26.89 24.33
N TYR A 173 17.47 -26.67 23.12
CA TYR A 173 18.90 -26.87 22.84
C TYR A 173 19.78 -25.95 23.70
N PHE A 174 19.39 -24.68 23.81
CA PHE A 174 20.10 -23.71 24.65
C PHE A 174 19.99 -24.06 26.14
N ILE A 175 18.79 -24.41 26.59
CA ILE A 175 18.55 -24.79 28.00
C ILE A 175 19.37 -26.04 28.38
N ILE A 176 19.35 -27.08 27.53
CA ILE A 176 20.13 -28.31 27.76
C ILE A 176 21.63 -28.01 27.77
N ALA A 177 22.12 -27.12 26.88
CA ALA A 177 23.53 -26.74 26.88
C ALA A 177 23.96 -26.07 28.20
N ILE A 178 23.14 -25.19 28.77
CA ILE A 178 23.40 -24.61 30.09
C ILE A 178 23.43 -25.68 31.18
N VAL A 179 22.45 -26.60 31.18
CA VAL A 179 22.38 -27.68 32.17
C VAL A 179 23.63 -28.56 32.11
N ILE A 180 24.10 -28.91 30.90
CA ILE A 180 25.33 -29.68 30.70
C ILE A 180 26.55 -28.92 31.26
N LEU A 181 26.67 -27.62 30.97
CA LEU A 181 27.79 -26.80 31.47
C LEU A 181 27.80 -26.71 33.00
N ILE A 182 26.64 -26.58 33.64
CA ILE A 182 26.53 -26.58 35.11
C ILE A 182 26.95 -27.93 35.68
N VAL A 183 26.44 -29.04 35.13
CA VAL A 183 26.78 -30.41 35.58
C VAL A 183 28.28 -30.69 35.44
N LEU A 184 28.88 -30.31 34.31
CA LEU A 184 30.33 -30.44 34.10
C LEU A 184 31.13 -29.58 35.09
N GLY A 185 30.72 -28.34 35.34
CA GLY A 185 31.36 -27.46 36.32
C GLY A 185 31.35 -28.04 37.74
N VAL A 186 30.20 -28.56 38.17
CA VAL A 186 30.07 -29.24 39.47
C VAL A 186 30.95 -30.49 39.53
N ALA A 187 30.96 -31.32 38.48
CA ALA A 187 31.80 -32.51 38.42
C ALA A 187 33.30 -32.18 38.51
N ILE A 188 33.74 -31.10 37.84
CA ILE A 188 35.12 -30.61 37.92
C ILE A 188 35.45 -30.18 39.35
N ILE A 189 34.60 -29.37 39.99
CA ILE A 189 34.80 -28.92 41.38
C ILE A 189 34.92 -30.11 42.35
N ILE A 190 34.02 -31.10 42.22
CA ILE A 190 34.05 -32.32 43.03
C ILE A 190 35.35 -33.10 42.79
N SER A 191 35.78 -33.22 41.52
CA SER A 191 37.02 -33.93 41.16
C SER A 191 38.27 -33.26 41.73
N LEU A 192 38.31 -31.92 41.73
CA LEU A 192 39.42 -31.15 42.31
C LEU A 192 39.46 -31.29 43.84
N ARG A 193 38.30 -31.37 44.49
CA ARG A 193 38.21 -31.55 45.95
C ARG A 193 38.63 -32.94 46.40
N LYS A 194 38.41 -33.99 45.60
CA LYS A 194 38.86 -35.37 45.89
C LYS A 194 40.36 -35.60 45.70
N ARG A 195 41.05 -34.70 44.98
CA ARG A 195 42.50 -34.81 44.70
C ARG A 195 43.37 -34.04 45.72
N LYS A 196 42.75 -33.24 46.60
CA LYS A 196 43.39 -32.67 47.79
C LYS A 196 43.11 -33.57 48.98
#